data_AF-A0A084BAZ7-F1
#
_entry.id   AF-A0A084BAZ7-F1
#
_cell.length_a   1.000
_cell.length_b   1.000
_cell.length_c   1.000
_cell.angle_alpha   90.00
_cell.angle_beta   90.00
_cell.angle_gamma   90.00
#
_symmetry.space_group_name_H-M   'P 1'
#
loop_
_entity.id
_entity.type
_entity.pdbx_description
1 polymer ?
#
loop_
_entity_poly.entity_id
_entity_poly.type
_entity_poly.pdbx_seq_one_letter_code
_entity_poly.pdbx_strand_id
1 'polypeptide(L)'
;MFEKPSYEHFVEARSLANPCLTDLLNFFKDVTESVPKSTSIALEYSHGSQSQPQPLIVDEADLIRLLDTITTTVTCGRILIVENIRPSLISLLGELLDVDPIFFAGHVTTSFRDIEHAPPPPSLALFPSWIAERGYLHMHYQHVIDLGDAGSFIDSPYAFKTDSHIPRNVRRLPSLSGRQLALVRACCSVMTKSFGDSWICLILVDPPIKSVVGPMKSGFRTVHPSKPLQRGFEDFQASPSFSSFGVTAEQTRYSWDKTSMLSSLLHYFRNPPPGFTTTQPGILSLGYYPMRIVLAEWMIYVQLMSRYFKYYEYSLHDSKTRRLHDNDIVDLQRWRRRTTQSQHKLRILIEFIHHWMPREFDKLPWDNPGGNVDGAAA
;
A
#
# COMPACT_ATOMS: atom_id res chain seq x y z
N MET A 1 -23.88 6.56 -34.66
CA MET A 1 -23.34 7.17 -33.43
C MET A 1 -22.73 6.01 -32.65
N PHE A 2 -21.41 5.87 -32.63
CA PHE A 2 -20.77 4.78 -31.88
C PHE A 2 -20.69 5.20 -30.42
N GLU A 3 -21.29 4.41 -29.53
CA GLU A 3 -21.22 4.59 -28.09
C GLU A 3 -19.75 4.46 -27.65
N LYS A 4 -19.25 5.42 -26.87
CA LYS A 4 -17.86 5.37 -26.39
C LYS A 4 -17.72 4.13 -25.50
N PRO A 5 -16.77 3.21 -25.77
CA PRO A 5 -16.63 2.01 -24.96
C PRO A 5 -16.21 2.37 -23.54
N SER A 6 -16.87 1.77 -22.55
CA SER A 6 -16.54 1.96 -21.13
C SER A 6 -15.18 1.36 -20.77
N TYR A 7 -14.59 1.82 -19.66
CA TYR A 7 -13.33 1.28 -19.16
C TYR A 7 -13.42 -0.23 -18.84
N GLU A 8 -14.58 -0.71 -18.40
CA GLU A 8 -14.83 -2.13 -18.15
C GLU A 8 -14.74 -2.97 -19.43
N HIS A 9 -15.33 -2.51 -20.54
CA HIS A 9 -15.18 -3.16 -21.85
C HIS A 9 -13.72 -3.14 -22.32
N PHE A 10 -12.98 -2.06 -22.04
CA PHE A 10 -11.55 -2.00 -22.33
C PHE A 10 -10.77 -3.05 -21.53
N VAL A 11 -11.06 -3.21 -20.23
CA VAL A 11 -10.44 -4.25 -19.39
C VAL A 11 -10.79 -5.65 -19.93
N GLU A 12 -12.03 -5.87 -20.34
CA GLU A 12 -12.49 -7.14 -20.91
C GLU A 12 -11.71 -7.50 -22.17
N ALA A 13 -11.63 -6.57 -23.12
CA ALA A 13 -10.84 -6.75 -24.34
C ALA A 13 -9.35 -7.02 -24.02
N ARG A 14 -8.77 -6.31 -23.05
CA ARG A 14 -7.36 -6.50 -22.65
C ARG A 14 -7.11 -7.83 -21.95
N SER A 15 -8.11 -8.40 -21.28
CA SER A 15 -7.98 -9.68 -20.56
C SER A 15 -7.78 -10.87 -21.48
N LEU A 16 -8.28 -10.79 -22.73
CA LEU A 16 -8.09 -11.83 -23.74
C LEU A 16 -6.61 -12.03 -24.07
N ALA A 17 -5.82 -10.96 -24.06
CA ALA A 17 -4.37 -10.99 -24.28
C ALA A 17 -3.56 -11.09 -22.98
N ASN A 18 -4.13 -10.64 -21.85
CA ASN A 18 -3.45 -10.60 -20.55
C ASN A 18 -4.29 -11.34 -19.49
N PRO A 19 -4.09 -12.66 -19.33
CA PRO A 19 -4.86 -13.47 -18.37
C PRO A 19 -4.75 -12.99 -16.92
N CYS A 20 -3.69 -12.25 -16.55
CA CYS A 20 -3.54 -11.68 -15.22
C CYS A 20 -4.61 -10.61 -14.86
N LEU A 21 -5.43 -10.17 -15.83
CA LEU A 21 -6.54 -9.23 -15.62
C LEU A 21 -7.86 -9.91 -15.21
N THR A 22 -7.94 -11.25 -15.20
CA THR A 22 -9.18 -11.98 -14.87
C THR A 22 -9.73 -11.61 -13.48
N ASP A 23 -8.87 -11.43 -12.49
CA ASP A 23 -9.30 -11.06 -11.14
C ASP A 23 -9.86 -9.64 -11.06
N LEU A 24 -9.37 -8.71 -11.90
CA LEU A 24 -9.94 -7.37 -12.01
C LEU A 24 -11.32 -7.41 -12.66
N LEU A 25 -11.53 -8.25 -13.69
CA LEU A 25 -12.85 -8.45 -14.28
C LEU A 25 -13.86 -9.05 -13.31
N ASN A 26 -13.43 -10.03 -12.52
CA ASN A 26 -14.28 -10.60 -11.48
C ASN A 26 -14.62 -9.57 -10.41
N PHE A 27 -13.69 -8.65 -10.11
CA PHE A 27 -13.93 -7.56 -9.17
C PHE A 27 -15.01 -6.58 -9.64
N PHE A 28 -15.08 -6.26 -10.95
CA PHE A 28 -16.17 -5.44 -11.49
C PHE A 28 -17.55 -6.08 -11.32
N LYS A 29 -17.61 -7.42 -11.30
CA LYS A 29 -18.87 -8.18 -11.16
C LYS A 29 -19.33 -8.34 -9.71
N ASP A 30 -18.44 -8.10 -8.74
CA ASP A 30 -18.73 -8.28 -7.32
C ASP A 30 -19.35 -7.01 -6.73
N VAL A 31 -20.68 -6.93 -6.74
CA VAL A 31 -21.44 -5.83 -6.12
C VAL A 31 -21.77 -6.21 -4.68
N THR A 32 -20.81 -6.03 -3.77
CA THR A 32 -21.06 -6.24 -2.34
C THR A 32 -21.48 -4.92 -1.67
N GLU A 33 -22.78 -4.74 -1.41
CA GLU A 33 -23.34 -3.51 -0.83
C GLU A 33 -23.01 -3.29 0.66
N SER A 34 -22.60 -4.34 1.40
CA SER A 34 -22.43 -4.28 2.87
C SER A 34 -21.04 -3.87 3.35
N VAL A 35 -20.18 -3.38 2.46
CA VAL A 35 -18.77 -3.10 2.73
C VAL A 35 -18.56 -1.63 3.11
N PRO A 36 -17.59 -1.29 3.98
CA PRO A 36 -17.24 0.10 4.29
C PRO A 36 -17.00 0.96 3.04
N LYS A 37 -17.39 2.24 3.10
CA LYS A 37 -17.28 3.19 1.99
C LYS A 37 -15.83 3.43 1.57
N SER A 38 -15.60 3.68 0.28
CA SER A 38 -14.35 4.25 -0.23
C SER A 38 -14.21 5.72 0.20
N THR A 39 -12.99 6.14 0.49
CA THR A 39 -12.66 7.54 0.81
C THR A 39 -11.62 8.06 -0.18
N SER A 40 -11.87 9.20 -0.81
CA SER A 40 -10.92 9.85 -1.72
C SER A 40 -10.54 11.22 -1.18
N ILE A 41 -9.24 11.51 -1.12
CA ILE A 41 -8.72 12.80 -0.64
C ILE A 41 -7.67 13.30 -1.62
N ALA A 42 -7.77 14.56 -2.00
CA ALA A 42 -6.80 15.25 -2.85
C ALA A 42 -5.94 16.22 -2.04
N LEU A 43 -4.66 16.29 -2.39
CA LEU A 43 -3.72 17.33 -1.98
C LEU A 43 -3.34 18.10 -3.25
N GLU A 44 -3.68 19.39 -3.28
CA GLU A 44 -3.39 20.26 -4.43
C GLU A 44 -2.11 21.08 -4.20
N TYR A 45 -1.31 21.18 -5.25
CA TYR A 45 -0.12 22.00 -5.31
C TYR A 45 -0.30 23.06 -6.39
N SER A 46 0.03 24.30 -6.06
CA SER A 46 -0.08 25.46 -6.96
C SER A 46 1.29 26.04 -7.27
N HIS A 47 1.42 26.68 -8.44
CA HIS A 47 2.65 27.36 -8.83
C HIS A 47 3.05 28.44 -7.81
N GLY A 48 4.31 28.38 -7.34
CA GLY A 48 4.89 29.40 -6.47
C GLY A 48 4.39 29.40 -5.01
N SER A 49 3.45 28.52 -4.64
CA SER A 49 3.02 28.42 -3.25
C SER A 49 3.98 27.55 -2.44
N GLN A 50 4.49 28.11 -1.33
CA GLN A 50 5.21 27.35 -0.30
C GLN A 50 4.28 26.87 0.83
N SER A 51 2.97 27.13 0.74
CA SER A 51 2.02 26.70 1.76
C SER A 51 1.85 25.19 1.76
N GLN A 52 1.71 24.59 2.94
CA GLN A 52 1.38 23.16 3.06
C GLN A 52 0.05 22.87 2.34
N PRO A 53 -0.01 21.79 1.54
CA PRO A 53 -1.24 21.43 0.84
C PRO A 53 -2.32 21.06 1.86
N GLN A 54 -3.52 21.59 1.66
CA GLN A 54 -4.67 21.27 2.51
C GLN A 54 -5.41 20.05 1.94
N PRO A 55 -5.80 19.09 2.79
CA PRO A 55 -6.57 17.92 2.34
C PRO A 55 -7.99 18.32 1.96
N LEU A 56 -8.37 18.01 0.72
CA LEU A 56 -9.73 18.13 0.21
C LEU A 56 -10.37 16.76 0.12
N ILE A 57 -11.51 16.54 0.78
CA ILE A 57 -12.31 15.32 0.59
C ILE A 57 -13.00 15.43 -0.77
N VAL A 58 -12.93 14.36 -1.55
CA VAL A 58 -13.37 14.33 -2.95
C VAL A 58 -14.43 13.25 -3.11
N ASP A 59 -15.63 13.63 -3.57
CA ASP A 59 -16.61 12.68 -4.06
C ASP A 59 -16.44 12.37 -5.56
N GLU A 60 -17.31 11.52 -6.13
CA GLU A 60 -17.19 11.15 -7.56
C GLU A 60 -17.43 12.33 -8.50
N ALA A 61 -18.29 13.29 -8.14
CA ALA A 61 -18.57 14.47 -8.95
C ALA A 61 -17.43 15.50 -8.85
N ASP A 62 -16.88 15.69 -7.66
CA ASP A 62 -15.69 16.51 -7.42
C ASP A 62 -14.47 15.95 -8.14
N LEU A 63 -14.34 14.61 -8.23
CA LEU A 63 -13.24 13.98 -8.94
C LEU A 63 -13.23 14.36 -10.43
N ILE A 64 -14.39 14.35 -11.09
CA ILE A 64 -14.51 14.78 -12.49
C ILE A 64 -14.02 16.23 -12.64
N ARG A 65 -14.52 17.13 -11.77
CA ARG A 65 -14.14 18.56 -11.79
C ARG A 65 -12.65 18.78 -11.52
N LEU A 66 -12.08 18.02 -10.59
CA LEU A 66 -10.66 18.07 -10.30
C LEU A 66 -9.85 17.61 -11.52
N LEU A 67 -10.24 16.52 -12.16
CA LEU A 67 -9.51 16.01 -13.32
C LEU A 67 -9.63 16.94 -14.54
N ASP A 68 -10.78 17.57 -14.76
CA ASP A 68 -10.97 18.60 -15.80
C ASP A 68 -10.08 19.83 -15.59
N THR A 69 -9.72 20.13 -14.34
CA THR A 69 -8.91 21.30 -13.99
C THR A 69 -7.41 21.00 -13.90
N ILE A 70 -6.96 19.76 -14.18
CA ILE A 70 -5.52 19.41 -14.13
C ILE A 70 -4.69 20.31 -15.04
N THR A 71 -5.21 20.68 -16.20
CA THR A 71 -4.49 21.49 -17.19
C THR A 71 -4.61 22.99 -16.96
N THR A 72 -5.21 23.43 -15.85
CA THR A 72 -5.33 24.86 -15.53
C THR A 72 -4.00 25.44 -15.08
N THR A 73 -3.73 26.70 -15.43
CA THR A 73 -2.45 27.38 -15.17
C THR A 73 -2.15 27.65 -13.69
N VAL A 74 -3.12 27.42 -12.81
CA VAL A 74 -3.01 27.70 -11.36
C VAL A 74 -2.50 26.47 -10.59
N THR A 75 -2.87 25.26 -11.03
CA THR A 75 -2.56 24.01 -10.32
C THR A 75 -1.46 23.27 -11.07
N CYS A 76 -0.27 23.17 -10.46
CA CYS A 76 0.85 22.46 -11.04
C CYS A 76 0.78 20.95 -10.78
N GLY A 77 0.09 20.51 -9.73
CA GLY A 77 -0.19 19.08 -9.60
C GLY A 77 -0.93 18.65 -8.36
N ARG A 78 -1.28 17.37 -8.35
CA ARG A 78 -2.18 16.79 -7.34
C ARG A 78 -1.72 15.42 -6.87
N ILE A 79 -1.86 15.17 -5.57
CA ILE A 79 -1.81 13.81 -5.03
C ILE A 79 -3.23 13.40 -4.68
N LEU A 80 -3.76 12.41 -5.39
CA LEU A 80 -5.06 11.81 -5.12
C LEU A 80 -4.85 10.48 -4.38
N ILE A 81 -5.31 10.41 -3.13
CA ILE A 81 -5.25 9.20 -2.31
C ILE A 81 -6.65 8.60 -2.23
N VAL A 82 -6.79 7.34 -2.62
CA VAL A 82 -8.06 6.60 -2.59
C VAL A 82 -7.91 5.39 -1.67
N GLU A 83 -8.64 5.41 -0.55
CA GLU A 83 -8.74 4.31 0.39
C GLU A 83 -9.92 3.42 0.04
N ASN A 84 -9.69 2.10 0.07
CA ASN A 84 -10.73 1.09 -0.15
C ASN A 84 -11.47 1.28 -1.48
N ILE A 85 -10.71 1.35 -2.59
CA ILE A 85 -11.26 1.62 -3.92
C ILE A 85 -12.33 0.59 -4.32
N ARG A 86 -13.44 1.09 -4.89
CA ARG A 86 -14.57 0.28 -5.37
C ARG A 86 -14.57 0.19 -6.90
N PRO A 87 -15.32 -0.76 -7.51
CA PRO A 87 -15.39 -0.92 -8.96
C PRO A 87 -15.73 0.37 -9.73
N SER A 88 -16.74 1.15 -9.31
CA SER A 88 -17.13 2.39 -9.99
C SER A 88 -16.00 3.42 -10.06
N LEU A 89 -15.21 3.55 -8.98
CA LEU A 89 -14.06 4.44 -8.92
C LEU A 89 -12.91 3.96 -9.82
N ILE A 90 -12.71 2.65 -9.97
CA ILE A 90 -11.74 2.11 -10.93
C ILE A 90 -12.15 2.49 -12.35
N SER A 91 -13.41 2.28 -12.72
CA SER A 91 -13.93 2.62 -14.05
C SER A 91 -13.77 4.12 -14.34
N LEU A 92 -14.14 4.97 -13.38
CA LEU A 92 -14.04 6.43 -13.49
C LEU A 92 -12.59 6.91 -13.62
N LEU A 93 -11.71 6.48 -12.71
CA LEU A 93 -10.29 6.86 -12.74
C LEU A 93 -9.59 6.31 -13.98
N GLY A 94 -9.91 5.06 -14.36
CA GLY A 94 -9.36 4.41 -15.53
C GLY A 94 -9.67 5.16 -16.82
N GLU A 95 -10.90 5.64 -16.96
CA GLU A 95 -11.33 6.43 -18.12
C GLU A 95 -10.73 7.84 -18.10
N LEU A 96 -10.83 8.55 -16.98
CA LEU A 96 -10.41 9.96 -16.91
C LEU A 96 -8.89 10.13 -16.95
N LEU A 97 -8.15 9.20 -16.35
CA LEU A 97 -6.69 9.24 -16.31
C LEU A 97 -6.05 8.32 -17.34
N ASP A 98 -6.82 7.63 -18.19
CA ASP A 98 -6.31 6.68 -19.20
C ASP A 98 -5.25 5.74 -18.58
N VAL A 99 -5.69 4.96 -17.59
CA VAL A 99 -4.84 4.09 -16.78
C VAL A 99 -4.77 2.70 -17.41
N ASP A 100 -3.58 2.10 -17.52
CA ASP A 100 -3.46 0.70 -17.93
C ASP A 100 -4.15 -0.22 -16.87
N PRO A 101 -5.09 -1.10 -17.25
CA PRO A 101 -5.77 -2.02 -16.35
C PRO A 101 -4.84 -2.88 -15.48
N ILE A 102 -3.60 -3.11 -15.93
CA ILE A 102 -2.58 -3.84 -15.16
C ILE A 102 -2.29 -3.16 -13.82
N PHE A 103 -2.32 -1.82 -13.74
CA PHE A 103 -2.16 -1.10 -12.47
C PHE A 103 -3.26 -1.47 -11.46
N PHE A 104 -4.52 -1.43 -11.89
CA PHE A 104 -5.63 -1.79 -11.00
C PHE A 104 -5.62 -3.28 -10.66
N ALA A 105 -5.29 -4.15 -11.61
CA ALA A 105 -5.13 -5.58 -11.35
C ALA A 105 -4.02 -5.85 -10.33
N GLY A 106 -2.89 -5.15 -10.42
CA GLY A 106 -1.81 -5.24 -9.42
C GLY A 106 -2.26 -4.84 -8.01
N HIS A 107 -3.19 -3.89 -7.90
CA HIS A 107 -3.78 -3.49 -6.61
C HIS A 107 -4.86 -4.46 -6.11
N VAL A 108 -5.78 -4.89 -6.97
CA VAL A 108 -6.98 -5.66 -6.60
C VAL A 108 -6.68 -7.14 -6.39
N THR A 109 -5.76 -7.72 -7.15
CA THR A 109 -5.53 -9.18 -7.10
C THR A 109 -4.99 -9.62 -5.74
N THR A 110 -5.83 -10.32 -4.97
CA THR A 110 -5.49 -10.79 -3.61
C THR A 110 -5.15 -12.28 -3.55
N SER A 111 -5.60 -13.05 -4.54
CA SER A 111 -5.50 -14.50 -4.57
C SER A 111 -4.36 -14.94 -5.45
N PHE A 112 -3.44 -15.70 -4.86
CA PHE A 112 -2.34 -16.34 -5.57
C PHE A 112 -2.72 -17.82 -5.58
N ARG A 113 -3.65 -18.18 -6.47
CA ARG A 113 -4.06 -19.58 -6.65
C ARG A 113 -2.87 -20.35 -7.21
N ASP A 114 -2.93 -21.67 -7.06
CA ASP A 114 -1.93 -22.52 -7.68
C ASP A 114 -1.97 -22.30 -9.21
N ILE A 115 -0.79 -22.29 -9.83
CA ILE A 115 -0.61 -21.87 -11.23
C ILE A 115 -1.37 -22.78 -12.22
N GLU A 116 -1.66 -24.00 -11.79
CA GLU A 116 -2.46 -25.00 -12.49
C GLU A 116 -3.94 -24.60 -12.60
N HIS A 117 -4.41 -23.68 -11.75
CA HIS A 117 -5.83 -23.36 -11.61
C HIS A 117 -6.17 -21.91 -11.97
N ALA A 118 -5.19 -21.01 -11.99
CA ALA A 118 -5.41 -19.62 -12.36
C ALA A 118 -4.13 -18.94 -12.83
N PRO A 119 -4.24 -17.91 -13.68
CA PRO A 119 -3.09 -17.13 -14.09
C PRO A 119 -2.45 -16.43 -12.90
N PRO A 120 -1.11 -16.26 -12.90
CA PRO A 120 -0.43 -15.51 -11.86
C PRO A 120 -0.84 -14.03 -11.89
N PRO A 121 -0.82 -13.34 -10.73
CA PRO A 121 -1.04 -11.89 -10.68
C PRO A 121 0.03 -11.13 -11.44
N PRO A 122 -0.21 -9.85 -11.80
CA PRO A 122 0.76 -9.03 -12.54
C PRO A 122 2.17 -9.03 -11.95
N SER A 123 2.30 -8.98 -10.62
CA SER A 123 3.60 -8.98 -9.94
C SER A 123 4.42 -10.27 -10.10
N LEU A 124 3.79 -11.37 -10.50
CA LEU A 124 4.46 -12.65 -10.80
C LEU A 124 4.45 -13.00 -12.28
N ALA A 125 3.53 -12.42 -13.05
CA ALA A 125 3.36 -12.67 -14.48
C ALA A 125 4.28 -11.79 -15.36
N LEU A 126 4.64 -10.60 -14.87
CA LEU A 126 5.40 -9.61 -15.62
C LEU A 126 6.86 -9.54 -15.15
N PHE A 127 7.76 -9.20 -16.07
CA PHE A 127 9.16 -9.00 -15.75
C PHE A 127 9.35 -7.80 -14.81
N PRO A 128 10.19 -7.90 -13.76
CA PRO A 128 10.44 -6.78 -12.85
C PRO A 128 10.90 -5.49 -13.54
N SER A 129 11.73 -5.61 -14.59
CA SER A 129 12.17 -4.47 -15.41
C SER A 129 11.00 -3.77 -16.09
N TRP A 130 10.08 -4.53 -16.68
CA TRP A 130 8.86 -3.99 -17.30
C TRP A 130 7.92 -3.37 -16.30
N ILE A 131 7.80 -3.93 -15.10
CA ILE A 131 7.01 -3.32 -14.02
C ILE A 131 7.61 -1.95 -13.67
N ALA A 132 8.94 -1.86 -13.56
CA ALA A 132 9.63 -0.61 -13.25
C ALA A 132 9.43 0.47 -14.32
N GLU A 133 9.47 0.10 -15.60
CA GLU A 133 9.31 1.01 -16.75
C GLU A 133 7.92 1.66 -16.85
N ARG A 134 6.89 1.02 -16.30
CA ARG A 134 5.49 1.45 -16.49
C ARG A 134 5.05 2.64 -15.64
N GLY A 135 5.95 3.23 -14.84
CA GLY A 135 5.66 4.46 -14.08
C GLY A 135 4.65 4.27 -12.95
N TYR A 136 4.57 3.05 -12.41
CA TYR A 136 3.80 2.75 -11.21
C TYR A 136 4.50 1.70 -10.34
N LEU A 137 4.15 1.67 -9.06
CA LEU A 137 4.71 0.78 -8.06
C LEU A 137 3.60 0.16 -7.21
N HIS A 138 3.61 -1.17 -7.08
CA HIS A 138 2.78 -1.91 -6.14
C HIS A 138 3.62 -2.41 -4.96
N MET A 139 3.38 -1.84 -3.79
CA MET A 139 4.02 -2.23 -2.54
C MET A 139 3.11 -3.20 -1.79
N HIS A 140 3.31 -4.49 -2.01
CA HIS A 140 2.64 -5.52 -1.23
C HIS A 140 3.41 -5.82 0.06
N TYR A 141 2.73 -5.82 1.20
CA TYR A 141 3.35 -6.06 2.51
C TYR A 141 2.48 -6.95 3.39
N GLN A 142 3.01 -7.30 4.57
CA GLN A 142 2.27 -8.03 5.60
C GLN A 142 2.05 -7.09 6.77
N HIS A 143 0.79 -6.86 7.13
CA HIS A 143 0.42 -6.17 8.35
C HIS A 143 0.21 -7.20 9.46
N VAL A 144 0.76 -6.95 10.64
CA VAL A 144 0.66 -7.87 11.78
C VAL A 144 -0.45 -7.40 12.71
N ILE A 145 -1.46 -8.25 12.87
CA ILE A 145 -2.59 -7.96 13.74
C ILE A 145 -2.69 -8.95 14.91
N ASP A 146 -3.29 -8.46 15.98
CA ASP A 146 -3.67 -9.19 17.17
C ASP A 146 -5.20 -9.34 17.18
N LEU A 147 -5.65 -10.60 17.17
CA LEU A 147 -7.07 -10.98 17.19
C LEU A 147 -7.59 -11.19 18.62
N GLY A 148 -6.73 -11.06 19.64
CA GLY A 148 -7.10 -11.23 21.03
C GLY A 148 -6.67 -12.58 21.61
N ASP A 149 -7.52 -13.13 22.46
CA ASP A 149 -7.26 -14.37 23.20
C ASP A 149 -7.26 -15.60 22.28
N ALA A 150 -6.25 -16.46 22.41
CA ALA A 150 -6.11 -17.66 21.58
C ALA A 150 -7.21 -18.71 21.82
N GLY A 151 -7.77 -18.78 23.02
CA GLY A 151 -8.87 -19.69 23.35
C GLY A 151 -10.12 -19.44 22.52
N SER A 152 -10.35 -18.18 22.13
CA SER A 152 -11.48 -17.79 21.27
C SER A 152 -11.39 -18.32 19.84
N PHE A 153 -10.25 -18.90 19.46
CA PHE A 153 -9.96 -19.31 18.08
C PHE A 153 -9.61 -20.80 17.91
N ILE A 154 -9.85 -21.64 18.93
CA ILE A 154 -9.49 -23.07 18.88
C ILE A 154 -10.15 -23.77 17.66
N ASP A 155 -11.44 -23.54 17.44
CA ASP A 155 -12.21 -24.15 16.34
C ASP A 155 -12.36 -23.26 15.10
N SER A 156 -11.67 -22.13 15.08
CA SER A 156 -11.74 -21.20 13.97
C SER A 156 -10.79 -21.62 12.84
N PRO A 157 -11.12 -21.34 11.56
CA PRO A 157 -10.26 -21.72 10.45
C PRO A 157 -8.93 -20.98 10.47
N TYR A 158 -7.95 -21.50 9.73
CA TYR A 158 -6.65 -20.83 9.51
C TYR A 158 -6.76 -19.53 8.69
N ALA A 159 -7.79 -19.43 7.86
CA ALA A 159 -7.95 -18.39 6.85
C ALA A 159 -9.16 -17.48 7.13
N PHE A 160 -8.91 -16.18 7.10
CA PHE A 160 -9.92 -15.12 7.17
C PHE A 160 -9.72 -14.14 6.01
N LYS A 161 -10.64 -13.19 5.90
CA LYS A 161 -10.58 -12.05 4.98
C LYS A 161 -10.72 -10.73 5.74
N THR A 162 -10.20 -9.65 5.19
CA THR A 162 -10.54 -8.31 5.67
C THR A 162 -11.97 -7.95 5.28
N ASP A 163 -12.60 -7.07 6.06
CA ASP A 163 -13.90 -6.49 5.73
C ASP A 163 -13.72 -5.21 4.90
N SER A 164 -13.43 -5.37 3.60
CA SER A 164 -13.10 -4.30 2.67
C SER A 164 -13.54 -4.66 1.25
N HIS A 165 -13.61 -3.67 0.34
CA HIS A 165 -14.05 -3.92 -1.05
C HIS A 165 -13.09 -4.90 -1.72
N ILE A 166 -11.80 -4.78 -1.42
CA ILE A 166 -10.79 -5.74 -1.82
C ILE A 166 -10.52 -6.68 -0.62
N PRO A 167 -11.15 -7.87 -0.54
CA PRO A 167 -11.01 -8.76 0.61
C PRO A 167 -9.61 -9.41 0.64
N ARG A 168 -8.73 -8.82 1.44
CA ARG A 168 -7.35 -9.26 1.61
C ARG A 168 -7.29 -10.54 2.43
N ASN A 169 -6.32 -11.39 2.11
CA ASN A 169 -6.09 -12.64 2.83
C ASN A 169 -5.51 -12.38 4.21
N VAL A 170 -6.16 -12.93 5.24
CA VAL A 170 -5.71 -12.94 6.63
C VAL A 170 -5.37 -14.38 7.00
N ARG A 171 -4.16 -14.62 7.48
CA ARG A 171 -3.68 -15.95 7.88
C ARG A 171 -3.30 -15.93 9.35
N ARG A 172 -3.97 -16.77 10.13
CA ARG A 172 -3.60 -16.96 11.53
C ARG A 172 -2.21 -17.53 11.67
N LEU A 173 -1.57 -17.17 12.76
CA LEU A 173 -0.33 -17.80 13.21
C LEU A 173 -0.63 -18.69 14.41
N PRO A 174 0.24 -19.64 14.76
CA PRO A 174 0.12 -20.37 16.02
C PRO A 174 0.04 -19.42 17.21
N SER A 175 -0.62 -19.85 18.27
CA SER A 175 -0.75 -19.01 19.45
C SER A 175 0.63 -18.72 20.05
N LEU A 176 0.84 -17.46 20.43
CA LEU A 176 2.08 -17.02 21.04
C LEU A 176 1.72 -16.27 22.31
N SER A 177 2.20 -16.78 23.46
CA SER A 177 1.91 -16.19 24.78
C SER A 177 0.41 -15.99 25.05
N GLY A 178 -0.40 -16.99 24.67
CA GLY A 178 -1.87 -16.96 24.85
C GLY A 178 -2.62 -16.03 23.87
N ARG A 179 -1.93 -15.35 22.96
CA ARG A 179 -2.55 -14.46 21.98
C ARG A 179 -2.69 -15.10 20.61
N GLN A 180 -3.76 -14.75 19.91
CA GLN A 180 -3.98 -15.12 18.52
C GLN A 180 -3.49 -14.02 17.59
N LEU A 181 -2.32 -14.21 16.99
CA LEU A 181 -1.79 -13.29 15.99
C LEU A 181 -2.18 -13.72 14.58
N ALA A 182 -2.22 -12.78 13.65
CA ALA A 182 -2.44 -13.06 12.23
C ALA A 182 -1.63 -12.11 11.33
N LEU A 183 -1.36 -12.58 10.12
CA LEU A 183 -0.76 -11.80 9.05
C LEU A 183 -1.84 -11.43 8.04
N VAL A 184 -1.99 -10.14 7.79
CA VAL A 184 -2.86 -9.60 6.75
C VAL A 184 -2.02 -9.20 5.56
N ARG A 185 -2.36 -9.68 4.38
CA ARG A 185 -1.77 -9.15 3.15
C ARG A 185 -2.33 -7.75 2.91
N ALA A 186 -1.49 -6.76 2.66
CA ALA A 186 -1.93 -5.43 2.30
C ALA A 186 -1.20 -4.95 1.04
N CYS A 187 -1.73 -3.91 0.41
CA CYS A 187 -1.17 -3.27 -0.77
C CYS A 187 -1.28 -1.75 -0.69
N CYS A 188 -0.21 -1.07 -1.06
CA CYS A 188 -0.22 0.34 -1.43
C CYS A 188 0.25 0.45 -2.88
N SER A 189 -0.52 1.12 -3.73
CA SER A 189 -0.14 1.35 -5.13
C SER A 189 0.08 2.83 -5.37
N VAL A 190 1.14 3.17 -6.10
CA VAL A 190 1.47 4.56 -6.47
C VAL A 190 1.65 4.60 -7.98
N MET A 191 1.06 5.59 -8.64
CA MET A 191 1.24 5.87 -10.07
C MET A 191 1.31 7.37 -10.28
N THR A 192 2.16 7.80 -11.21
CA THR A 192 2.28 9.21 -11.59
C THR A 192 1.98 9.38 -13.07
N LYS A 193 1.19 10.41 -13.42
CA LYS A 193 0.91 10.78 -14.80
C LYS A 193 1.11 12.28 -14.99
N SER A 194 1.81 12.65 -16.06
CA SER A 194 2.05 14.03 -16.45
C SER A 194 1.06 14.49 -17.52
N PHE A 195 0.65 15.74 -17.45
CA PHE A 195 -0.27 16.43 -18.35
C PHE A 195 0.33 17.79 -18.73
N GLY A 196 1.27 17.80 -19.68
CA GLY A 196 2.06 19.00 -19.97
C GLY A 196 2.88 19.42 -18.76
N ASP A 197 2.68 20.65 -18.28
CA ASP A 197 3.35 21.21 -17.10
C ASP A 197 2.68 20.80 -15.78
N SER A 198 1.55 20.08 -15.85
CA SER A 198 0.82 19.61 -14.68
C SER A 198 1.03 18.11 -14.45
N TRP A 199 0.78 17.63 -13.23
CA TRP A 199 0.89 16.21 -12.91
C TRP A 199 -0.17 15.73 -11.91
N ILE A 200 -0.44 14.42 -11.92
CA ILE A 200 -1.22 13.75 -10.88
C ILE A 200 -0.50 12.49 -10.38
N CYS A 201 -0.50 12.32 -9.07
CA CYS A 201 -0.08 11.11 -8.39
C CYS A 201 -1.32 10.41 -7.83
N LEU A 202 -1.64 9.22 -8.34
CA LEU A 202 -2.68 8.37 -7.79
C LEU A 202 -2.07 7.39 -6.78
N ILE A 203 -2.57 7.41 -5.55
CA ILE A 203 -2.18 6.50 -4.49
C ILE A 203 -3.40 5.68 -4.05
N LEU A 204 -3.35 4.36 -4.19
CA LEU A 204 -4.40 3.45 -3.72
C LEU A 204 -3.95 2.76 -2.43
N VAL A 205 -4.80 2.76 -1.40
CA VAL A 205 -4.50 2.18 -0.09
C VAL A 205 -5.64 1.30 0.44
N ASP A 206 -5.27 0.25 1.18
CA ASP A 206 -6.23 -0.55 1.92
C ASP A 206 -6.75 0.21 3.17
N PRO A 207 -8.00 -0.01 3.60
CA PRO A 207 -8.54 0.61 4.80
C PRO A 207 -7.95 0.03 6.10
N PRO A 208 -8.09 0.72 7.25
CA PRO A 208 -7.65 0.21 8.54
C PRO A 208 -8.34 -1.12 8.89
N ILE A 209 -7.55 -2.09 9.34
CA ILE A 209 -8.02 -3.46 9.61
C ILE A 209 -8.58 -3.53 11.04
N LYS A 210 -9.85 -3.15 11.19
CA LYS A 210 -10.57 -3.14 12.48
C LYS A 210 -11.22 -4.50 12.81
N SER A 211 -11.47 -5.30 11.79
CA SER A 211 -12.05 -6.63 11.94
C SER A 211 -11.60 -7.56 10.82
N VAL A 212 -11.71 -8.86 11.11
CA VAL A 212 -11.47 -9.94 10.15
C VAL A 212 -12.67 -10.86 10.11
N VAL A 213 -12.90 -11.43 8.94
CA VAL A 213 -14.14 -12.13 8.62
C VAL A 213 -13.84 -13.56 8.22
N GLY A 214 -14.49 -14.50 8.90
CA GLY A 214 -14.36 -15.93 8.60
C GLY A 214 -15.20 -16.35 7.40
N PRO A 215 -14.96 -17.56 6.89
CA PRO A 215 -15.83 -18.16 5.89
C PRO A 215 -17.26 -18.27 6.45
N MET A 216 -18.25 -18.05 5.59
CA MET A 216 -19.66 -18.13 5.94
C MET A 216 -19.97 -19.57 6.37
N LYS A 217 -20.43 -19.75 7.62
CA LYS A 217 -20.90 -21.04 8.14
C LYS A 217 -22.38 -20.90 8.48
N SER A 218 -23.22 -21.75 7.90
CA SER A 218 -24.67 -21.81 8.19
C SER A 218 -25.41 -20.46 8.05
N GLY A 219 -25.01 -19.64 7.07
CA GLY A 219 -25.63 -18.33 6.82
C GLY A 219 -25.09 -17.17 7.67
N PHE A 220 -24.27 -17.44 8.70
CA PHE A 220 -23.70 -16.39 9.55
C PHE A 220 -22.26 -16.07 9.17
N ARG A 221 -21.99 -14.76 9.05
CA ARG A 221 -20.65 -14.21 8.82
C ARG A 221 -19.99 -14.01 10.18
N THR A 222 -18.95 -14.79 10.48
CA THR A 222 -18.18 -14.62 11.73
C THR A 222 -17.25 -13.43 11.59
N VAL A 223 -17.39 -12.45 12.49
CA VAL A 223 -16.57 -11.24 12.51
C VAL A 223 -15.79 -11.22 13.82
N HIS A 224 -14.47 -11.09 13.71
CA HIS A 224 -13.58 -10.99 14.85
C HIS A 224 -12.93 -9.61 14.87
N PRO A 225 -12.97 -8.87 16.00
CA PRO A 225 -12.26 -7.61 16.10
C PRO A 225 -10.75 -7.83 15.98
N SER A 226 -10.06 -6.87 15.40
CA SER A 226 -8.61 -6.89 15.26
C SER A 226 -8.02 -5.54 15.64
N LYS A 227 -6.78 -5.58 16.11
CA LYS A 227 -5.96 -4.39 16.30
C LYS A 227 -4.56 -4.65 15.77
N PRO A 228 -3.83 -3.61 15.30
CA PRO A 228 -2.41 -3.74 15.02
C PRO A 228 -1.64 -4.27 16.25
N LEU A 229 -0.66 -5.15 16.05
CA LEU A 229 0.10 -5.78 17.14
C LEU A 229 0.83 -4.75 18.02
N GLN A 230 1.29 -3.68 17.40
CA GLN A 230 1.86 -2.49 18.02
C GLN A 230 1.05 -1.30 17.48
N ARG A 231 0.92 -0.19 18.23
CA ARG A 231 -0.01 0.94 17.95
C ARG A 231 0.34 1.76 16.68
N GLY A 232 0.83 1.11 15.62
CA GLY A 232 1.40 1.69 14.42
C GLY A 232 2.91 1.49 14.38
N PHE A 233 3.57 2.33 13.60
CA PHE A 233 5.01 2.35 13.41
C PHE A 233 5.64 3.61 14.04
N GLU A 234 6.97 3.56 14.23
CA GLU A 234 7.75 4.70 14.70
C GLU A 234 7.72 5.85 13.69
N ASP A 235 7.68 7.08 14.20
CA ASP A 235 7.69 8.27 13.34
C ASP A 235 8.99 8.35 12.53
N PHE A 236 8.89 8.79 11.27
CA PHE A 236 10.05 9.02 10.41
C PHE A 236 10.66 10.41 10.59
N GLN A 237 9.90 11.35 11.16
CA GLN A 237 10.39 12.69 11.41
C GLN A 237 11.37 12.69 12.59
N ALA A 238 12.35 13.59 12.53
CA ALA A 238 13.29 13.77 13.62
C ALA A 238 12.51 14.15 14.89
N SER A 239 12.77 13.43 15.98
CA SER A 239 12.14 13.75 17.26
C SER A 239 12.50 15.18 17.67
N PRO A 240 11.53 15.98 18.14
CA PRO A 240 11.82 17.31 18.63
C PRO A 240 12.80 17.23 19.80
N SER A 241 13.72 18.19 19.87
CA SER A 241 14.61 18.32 21.02
C SER A 241 13.82 18.53 22.31
N PHE A 242 14.38 18.11 23.45
CA PHE A 242 13.75 18.39 24.75
C PHE A 242 13.51 19.89 24.97
N SER A 243 14.45 20.74 24.52
CA SER A 243 14.34 22.19 24.56
C SER A 243 13.15 22.75 23.78
N SER A 244 12.76 22.10 22.68
CA SER A 244 11.59 22.51 21.89
C SER A 244 10.28 21.95 22.42
N PHE A 245 10.31 20.92 23.28
CA PHE A 245 9.13 20.18 23.73
C PHE A 245 8.00 21.07 24.27
N GLY A 246 8.31 22.10 25.07
CA GLY A 246 7.30 23.01 25.62
C GLY A 246 6.58 23.87 24.57
N VAL A 247 7.25 24.19 23.46
CA VAL A 247 6.69 24.98 22.34
C VAL A 247 6.02 24.06 21.32
N THR A 248 6.60 22.88 21.07
CA THR A 248 6.05 21.92 20.11
C THR A 248 4.85 21.16 20.66
N ALA A 249 4.72 20.95 21.98
CA ALA A 249 3.63 20.18 22.58
C ALA A 249 2.22 20.75 22.31
N GLU A 250 2.09 22.06 22.07
CA GLU A 250 0.83 22.68 21.64
C GLU A 250 0.56 22.52 20.14
N GLN A 251 1.61 22.44 19.32
CA GLN A 251 1.55 22.25 17.86
C GLN A 251 1.47 20.76 17.45
N THR A 252 2.03 19.83 18.24
CA THR A 252 1.97 18.37 18.03
C THR A 252 0.71 17.73 18.59
N ARG A 253 -0.29 18.52 19.04
CA ARG A 253 -1.61 17.99 19.41
C ARG A 253 -2.36 17.34 18.23
N TYR A 254 -1.83 17.45 17.01
CA TYR A 254 -2.27 16.64 15.87
C TYR A 254 -1.81 15.19 16.03
N SER A 255 -2.45 14.46 16.95
CA SER A 255 -2.43 13.00 16.94
C SER A 255 -3.13 12.53 15.67
N TRP A 256 -2.39 11.95 14.73
CA TRP A 256 -2.98 11.28 13.57
C TRP A 256 -3.17 9.78 13.86
N ASP A 257 -4.00 9.13 13.05
CA ASP A 257 -4.22 7.70 13.18
C ASP A 257 -3.09 6.92 12.50
N LYS A 258 -2.11 6.49 13.28
CA LYS A 258 -0.98 5.65 12.81
C LYS A 258 -1.42 4.27 12.31
N THR A 259 -2.66 3.86 12.56
CA THR A 259 -3.21 2.58 12.07
C THR A 259 -3.83 2.70 10.67
N SER A 260 -4.05 3.93 10.19
CA SER A 260 -4.51 4.21 8.84
C SER A 260 -3.36 4.67 7.96
N MET A 261 -3.17 3.97 6.84
CA MET A 261 -2.20 4.40 5.81
C MET A 261 -2.62 5.73 5.19
N LEU A 262 -3.92 5.94 4.94
CA LEU A 262 -4.45 7.23 4.47
C LEU A 262 -4.09 8.35 5.45
N SER A 263 -4.42 8.21 6.73
CA SER A 263 -4.12 9.24 7.75
C SER A 263 -2.62 9.52 7.86
N SER A 264 -1.79 8.47 7.79
CA SER A 264 -0.33 8.61 7.82
C SER A 264 0.22 9.33 6.59
N LEU A 265 -0.27 9.02 5.39
CA LEU A 265 0.14 9.71 4.16
C LEU A 265 -0.24 11.20 4.22
N LEU A 266 -1.46 11.53 4.66
CA LEU A 266 -1.89 12.92 4.81
C LEU A 266 -1.05 13.67 5.84
N HIS A 267 -0.63 13.01 6.91
CA HIS A 267 0.27 13.59 7.89
C HIS A 267 1.65 13.90 7.27
N TYR A 268 2.25 12.93 6.57
CA TYR A 268 3.60 13.09 6.04
C TYR A 268 3.69 14.02 4.83
N PHE A 269 2.71 13.99 3.90
CA PHE A 269 2.70 14.87 2.73
C PHE A 269 2.45 16.34 3.05
N ARG A 270 2.21 16.72 4.32
CA ARG A 270 2.31 18.12 4.76
C ARG A 270 3.71 18.69 4.55
N ASN A 271 4.72 17.84 4.59
CA ASN A 271 6.11 18.22 4.35
C ASN A 271 6.57 17.60 3.02
N PRO A 272 7.21 18.38 2.14
CA PRO A 272 7.67 17.86 0.85
C PRO A 272 8.67 16.71 1.07
N PRO A 273 8.50 15.57 0.39
CA PRO A 273 9.46 14.48 0.48
C PRO A 273 10.82 14.87 -0.13
N PRO A 274 11.91 14.14 0.20
CA PRO A 274 13.22 14.40 -0.39
C PRO A 274 13.17 14.36 -1.92
N GLY A 275 13.80 15.34 -2.58
CA GLY A 275 13.84 15.46 -4.03
C GLY A 275 12.52 15.88 -4.68
N PHE A 276 11.50 16.24 -3.90
CA PHE A 276 10.22 16.71 -4.43
C PHE A 276 10.34 18.10 -5.06
N THR A 277 9.88 18.21 -6.30
CA THR A 277 9.71 19.48 -6.99
C THR A 277 8.25 19.64 -7.40
N THR A 278 7.70 20.81 -7.15
CA THR A 278 6.28 21.11 -7.38
C THR A 278 5.90 21.08 -8.87
N THR A 279 6.85 21.39 -9.76
CA THR A 279 6.63 21.46 -11.22
C THR A 279 6.69 20.10 -11.91
N GLN A 280 7.59 19.20 -11.49
CA GLN A 280 7.74 17.89 -12.11
C GLN A 280 8.32 16.89 -11.09
N PRO A 281 7.52 16.43 -10.12
CA PRO A 281 8.00 15.51 -9.11
C PRO A 281 8.30 14.14 -9.73
N GLY A 282 9.42 13.56 -9.31
CA GLY A 282 9.76 12.17 -9.63
C GLY A 282 8.86 11.17 -8.91
N ILE A 283 8.67 9.99 -9.47
CA ILE A 283 7.92 8.89 -8.83
C ILE A 283 8.60 8.43 -7.55
N LEU A 284 9.93 8.56 -7.41
CA LEU A 284 10.61 8.23 -6.16
C LEU A 284 10.29 9.25 -5.06
N SER A 285 10.20 10.53 -5.39
CA SER A 285 9.81 11.57 -4.44
C SER A 285 8.37 11.36 -3.95
N LEU A 286 7.43 11.11 -4.87
CA LEU A 286 6.02 10.86 -4.56
C LEU A 286 5.79 9.50 -3.88
N GLY A 287 6.61 8.50 -4.21
CA GLY A 287 6.60 7.18 -3.59
C GLY A 287 7.30 7.14 -2.23
N TYR A 288 8.02 8.19 -1.82
CA TYR A 288 8.87 8.18 -0.62
C TYR A 288 8.11 7.80 0.65
N TYR A 289 7.04 8.53 1.00
CA TYR A 289 6.27 8.24 2.22
C TYR A 289 5.53 6.89 2.16
N PRO A 290 4.83 6.54 1.06
CA PRO A 290 4.31 5.18 0.89
C PRO A 290 5.35 4.08 1.14
N MET A 291 6.54 4.19 0.55
CA MET A 291 7.63 3.24 0.75
C MET A 291 8.09 3.19 2.20
N ARG A 292 8.26 4.33 2.87
CA ARG A 292 8.67 4.40 4.28
C ARG A 292 7.67 3.72 5.21
N ILE A 293 6.37 4.00 5.04
CA ILE A 293 5.29 3.35 5.82
C ILE A 293 5.34 1.83 5.62
N VAL A 294 5.40 1.38 4.36
CA VAL A 294 5.47 -0.05 4.03
C VAL A 294 6.71 -0.72 4.62
N LEU A 295 7.88 -0.07 4.56
CA LEU A 295 9.11 -0.60 5.14
C LEU A 295 9.03 -0.69 6.67
N ALA A 296 8.33 0.22 7.33
CA ALA A 296 8.11 0.13 8.77
C ALA A 296 7.23 -1.07 9.16
N GLU A 297 6.21 -1.39 8.36
CA GLU A 297 5.42 -2.62 8.51
C GLU A 297 6.28 -3.88 8.28
N TRP A 298 7.20 -3.83 7.31
CA TRP A 298 8.19 -4.89 7.11
C TRP A 298 9.07 -5.12 8.34
N MET A 299 9.48 -4.05 9.03
CA MET A 299 10.28 -4.17 10.26
C MET A 299 9.52 -4.95 11.34
N ILE A 300 8.25 -4.63 11.57
CA ILE A 300 7.39 -5.34 12.54
C ILE A 300 7.24 -6.81 12.12
N TYR A 301 6.99 -7.07 10.83
CA TYR A 301 6.86 -8.42 10.30
C TYR A 301 8.14 -9.27 10.48
N VAL A 302 9.32 -8.69 10.23
CA VAL A 302 10.61 -9.38 10.40
C VAL A 302 10.87 -9.70 11.89
N GLN A 303 10.56 -8.78 12.80
CA GLN A 303 10.66 -9.03 14.23
C GLN A 303 9.74 -10.16 14.69
N LEU A 304 8.49 -10.16 14.20
CA LEU A 304 7.55 -11.25 14.47
C LEU A 304 8.07 -12.59 13.94
N MET A 305 8.55 -12.61 12.70
CA MET A 305 9.12 -13.81 12.10
C MET A 305 10.28 -14.37 12.93
N SER A 306 11.21 -13.51 13.37
CA SER A 306 12.30 -13.90 14.28
C SER A 306 11.77 -14.50 15.58
N ARG A 307 10.70 -13.92 16.15
CA ARG A 307 10.06 -14.44 17.36
C ARG A 307 9.46 -15.84 17.14
N TYR A 308 8.82 -16.10 15.99
CA TYR A 308 8.32 -17.45 15.67
C TYR A 308 9.45 -18.46 15.44
N PHE A 309 10.55 -18.05 14.79
CA PHE A 309 11.70 -18.96 14.64
C PHE A 309 12.27 -19.37 15.99
N LYS A 310 12.45 -18.43 16.93
CA LYS A 310 12.85 -18.75 18.31
C LYS A 310 11.83 -19.67 19.01
N TYR A 311 10.53 -19.43 18.81
CA TYR A 311 9.49 -20.28 19.36
C TYR A 311 9.63 -21.73 18.88
N TYR A 312 9.81 -21.95 17.57
CA TYR A 312 10.02 -23.30 17.04
C TYR A 312 11.36 -23.88 17.49
N GLU A 313 12.44 -23.12 17.47
CA GLU A 313 13.76 -23.55 17.93
C GLU A 313 13.70 -24.09 19.36
N TYR A 314 13.10 -23.36 20.30
CA TYR A 314 12.96 -23.82 21.68
C TYR A 314 11.98 -24.97 21.84
N SER A 315 10.83 -24.92 21.15
CA SER A 315 9.83 -25.99 21.20
C SER A 315 10.38 -27.32 20.64
N LEU A 316 11.29 -27.24 19.67
CA LEU A 316 11.96 -28.37 19.05
C LEU A 316 13.25 -28.78 19.77
N HIS A 317 13.88 -27.91 20.57
CA HIS A 317 15.05 -28.29 21.38
C HIS A 317 14.68 -29.03 22.67
N ASP A 318 13.48 -28.83 23.19
CA ASP A 318 12.91 -29.60 24.31
C ASP A 318 12.55 -31.07 23.91
N SER A 319 13.03 -31.51 22.75
CA SER A 319 12.73 -32.76 22.04
C SER A 319 13.41 -34.01 22.58
N LYS A 320 14.08 -33.98 23.74
CA LYS A 320 14.36 -35.25 24.44
C LYS A 320 13.05 -35.97 24.83
N THR A 321 11.92 -35.26 24.84
CA THR A 321 10.59 -35.78 25.22
C THR A 321 9.47 -35.47 24.22
N ARG A 322 9.66 -34.54 23.26
CA ARG A 322 8.63 -34.11 22.31
C ARG A 322 8.97 -34.48 20.87
N ARG A 323 8.12 -35.29 20.22
CA ARG A 323 8.22 -35.60 18.78
C ARG A 323 7.77 -34.37 17.97
N LEU A 324 8.48 -34.09 16.88
CA LEU A 324 8.11 -33.06 15.92
C LEU A 324 6.72 -33.37 15.35
N HIS A 325 5.75 -32.47 15.51
CA HIS A 325 4.38 -32.72 15.03
C HIS A 325 4.24 -32.30 13.57
N ASP A 326 3.36 -32.96 12.81
CA ASP A 326 3.10 -32.61 11.41
C ASP A 326 2.70 -31.15 11.22
N ASN A 327 1.98 -30.58 12.21
CA ASN A 327 1.61 -29.17 12.23
C ASN A 327 2.83 -28.23 12.27
N ASP A 328 3.89 -28.61 12.98
CA ASP A 328 5.14 -27.82 13.05
C ASP A 328 5.81 -27.78 11.67
N ILE A 329 5.87 -28.93 10.96
CA ILE A 329 6.40 -29.01 9.59
C ILE A 329 5.59 -28.12 8.65
N VAL A 330 4.26 -28.22 8.72
CA VAL A 330 3.36 -27.43 7.87
C VAL A 330 3.59 -25.93 8.09
N ASP A 331 3.75 -25.48 9.33
CA ASP A 331 3.99 -24.08 9.63
C ASP A 331 5.39 -23.61 9.23
N LEU A 332 6.43 -24.41 9.43
CA LEU A 332 7.77 -24.11 8.94
C LEU A 332 7.80 -23.98 7.41
N GLN A 333 7.09 -24.86 6.69
CA GLN A 333 6.94 -24.76 5.23
C GLN A 333 6.15 -23.52 4.81
N ARG A 334 5.15 -23.10 5.59
CA ARG A 334 4.46 -21.82 5.37
C ARG A 334 5.42 -20.64 5.55
N TRP A 335 6.25 -20.64 6.59
CA TRP A 335 7.26 -19.61 6.82
C TRP A 335 8.31 -19.55 5.71
N ARG A 336 8.79 -20.70 5.23
CA ARG A 336 9.69 -20.78 4.06
C ARG A 336 9.07 -20.08 2.85
N ARG A 337 7.85 -20.47 2.46
CA ARG A 337 7.13 -19.86 1.31
C ARG A 337 6.91 -18.36 1.49
N ARG A 338 6.50 -17.92 2.69
CA ARG A 338 6.30 -16.49 2.99
C ARG A 338 7.61 -15.71 2.88
N THR A 339 8.72 -16.27 3.34
CA THR A 339 10.05 -15.63 3.26
C THR A 339 10.49 -15.43 1.82
N THR A 340 10.36 -16.48 0.98
CA THR A 340 10.66 -16.39 -0.45
C THR A 340 9.80 -15.33 -1.16
N GLN A 341 8.48 -15.32 -0.90
CA GLN A 341 7.58 -14.32 -1.46
C GLN A 341 7.92 -12.90 -0.99
N SER A 342 8.33 -12.75 0.27
CA SER A 342 8.73 -11.47 0.85
C SER A 342 10.00 -10.93 0.21
N GLN A 343 11.01 -11.77 0.04
CA GLN A 343 12.26 -11.42 -0.63
C GLN A 343 12.00 -10.99 -2.08
N HIS A 344 11.13 -11.69 -2.80
CA HIS A 344 10.77 -11.33 -4.17
C HIS A 344 10.13 -9.93 -4.24
N LYS A 345 9.20 -9.60 -3.34
CA LYS A 345 8.57 -8.27 -3.27
C LYS A 345 9.58 -7.16 -2.99
N LEU A 346 10.51 -7.39 -2.06
CA LEU A 346 11.57 -6.42 -1.76
C LEU A 346 12.54 -6.27 -2.94
N ARG A 347 12.84 -7.34 -3.68
CA ARG A 347 13.64 -7.26 -4.92
C ARG A 347 12.94 -6.41 -5.98
N ILE A 348 11.64 -6.58 -6.21
CA ILE A 348 10.89 -5.72 -7.15
C ILE A 348 11.02 -4.24 -6.75
N LEU A 349 10.90 -3.94 -5.45
CA LEU A 349 11.08 -2.57 -4.96
C LEU A 349 12.50 -2.04 -5.20
N ILE A 350 13.53 -2.85 -4.97
CA ILE A 350 14.93 -2.49 -5.23
C ILE A 350 15.14 -2.22 -6.73
N GLU A 351 14.67 -3.11 -7.60
CA GLU A 351 14.76 -2.94 -9.06
C GLU A 351 14.04 -1.68 -9.53
N PHE A 352 12.86 -1.39 -8.96
CA PHE A 352 12.13 -0.16 -9.23
C PHE A 352 12.96 1.08 -8.86
N ILE A 353 13.55 1.10 -7.65
CA ILE A 353 14.38 2.21 -7.19
C ILE A 353 15.61 2.36 -8.07
N HIS A 354 16.33 1.28 -8.37
CA HIS A 354 17.51 1.31 -9.26
C HIS A 354 17.17 1.77 -10.68
N HIS A 355 15.97 1.45 -11.17
CA HIS A 355 15.50 1.93 -12.46
C HIS A 355 15.28 3.45 -12.46
N TRP A 356 14.57 3.99 -11.48
CA TRP A 356 14.18 5.40 -11.48
C TRP A 356 15.27 6.33 -10.95
N MET A 357 16.16 5.85 -10.09
CA MET A 357 17.16 6.69 -9.44
C MET A 357 18.05 7.44 -10.45
N PRO A 358 18.76 6.81 -11.41
CA PRO A 358 19.54 7.57 -12.39
C PRO A 358 18.69 8.56 -13.20
N ARG A 359 17.49 8.16 -13.60
CA ARG A 359 16.58 8.95 -14.45
C ARG A 359 16.01 10.20 -13.79
N GLU A 360 15.94 10.21 -12.46
CA GLU A 360 15.43 11.34 -11.67
C GLU A 360 16.57 12.17 -11.07
N PHE A 361 17.72 11.56 -10.78
CA PHE A 361 18.91 12.27 -10.33
C PHE A 361 19.59 13.06 -11.46
N ASP A 362 19.57 12.57 -12.70
CA ASP A 362 20.05 13.32 -13.88
C ASP A 362 19.20 14.57 -14.20
N LYS A 363 18.07 14.76 -13.50
CA LYS A 363 17.15 15.92 -13.65
C LYS A 363 17.33 16.99 -12.57
N LEU A 364 18.18 16.78 -11.57
CA LEU A 364 18.44 17.75 -10.49
C LEU A 364 19.95 17.96 -10.32
N PRO A 365 20.44 19.20 -10.18
CA PRO A 365 21.86 19.46 -9.97
C PRO A 365 22.21 19.10 -8.52
N TRP A 366 22.63 17.85 -8.29
CA TRP A 366 23.12 17.41 -6.98
C TRP A 366 24.63 17.64 -6.78
N ASP A 367 25.32 18.26 -7.77
CA ASP A 367 26.73 18.63 -7.66
C ASP A 367 26.89 20.13 -7.37
N ASN A 368 26.95 20.47 -6.08
CA ASN A 368 28.03 21.31 -5.50
C ASN A 368 27.74 21.68 -4.03
N PRO A 369 28.24 20.92 -3.03
CA PRO A 369 28.54 21.47 -1.72
C PRO A 369 29.87 22.23 -1.80
N GLY A 370 29.92 23.26 -2.64
CA GLY A 370 31.12 24.02 -2.96
C GLY A 370 30.73 25.45 -3.30
N GLY A 371 30.27 26.17 -2.28
CA GLY A 371 30.08 27.61 -2.37
C GLY A 371 31.39 28.26 -2.79
N ASN A 372 31.34 28.94 -3.93
CA ASN A 372 32.34 29.90 -4.36
C ASN A 372 32.42 30.97 -3.26
N VAL A 373 33.51 30.97 -2.49
CA VAL A 373 33.85 32.13 -1.65
C VAL A 373 34.58 33.10 -2.56
N ASP A 374 33.82 33.99 -3.18
CA ASP A 374 34.37 35.23 -3.72
C ASP A 374 34.84 36.08 -2.53
N GLY A 375 36.14 36.04 -2.28
CA GLY A 375 36.85 37.05 -1.48
C GLY A 375 37.52 38.04 -2.43
N ALA A 376 36.79 39.08 -2.83
CA ALA A 376 37.35 40.24 -3.49
C ALA A 376 37.99 41.18 -2.44
N ALA A 377 39.29 41.41 -2.60
CA ALA A 377 40.12 42.58 -2.29
C ALA A 377 39.66 43.61 -1.23
N ALA A 378 40.47 43.73 -0.17
CA ALA A 378 41.12 44.97 0.25
C ALA A 378 42.33 44.64 1.15
#